data_AF-A0A9D7VXC4-F1
#
_entry.id   AF-A0A9D7VXC4-F1
#
_cell.length_a   1.000
_cell.length_b   1.000
_cell.length_c   1.000
_cell.angle_alpha   90.00
_cell.angle_beta   90.00
_cell.angle_gamma   90.00
#
_symmetry.space_group_name_H-M   'P 1'
#
loop_
_entity.id
_entity.type
_entity.pdbx_description
1 polymer ?
#
loop_
_entity_poly.entity_id
_entity_poly.type
_entity_poly.pdbx_seq_one_letter_code
_entity_poly.pdbx_strand_id
1 'polypeptide(L)'
;MLVPKVLHQTIRCRSALTPALQRNIATLKALNPGWEHRLYDDSDVRKCILQACGRERLALFDRIHDDYGAARADIFRYVRLYESGGVYLGYQVDRPPSLAGDHQGRRRLPAVDMG
;
A
#
# COMPACT_ATOMS: atom_id res chain seq x y z
N MET A 1 8.17 -18.85 17.56
CA MET A 1 8.19 -17.39 17.79
C MET A 1 6.79 -16.84 17.57
N LEU A 2 6.35 -15.85 18.34
CA LEU A 2 5.03 -15.21 18.17
C LEU A 2 5.16 -14.01 17.23
N VAL A 3 4.18 -13.80 16.35
CA VAL A 3 4.11 -12.60 15.50
C VAL A 3 3.76 -11.39 16.39
N PRO A 4 4.53 -10.27 16.33
CA PRO A 4 4.22 -9.06 17.09
C PRO A 4 2.81 -8.51 16.81
N LYS A 5 2.13 -8.00 17.83
CA LYS A 5 0.76 -7.47 17.72
C LYS A 5 0.72 -6.02 17.19
N VAL A 6 1.30 -5.81 16.01
CA VAL A 6 1.35 -4.50 15.35
C VAL A 6 0.75 -4.62 13.95
N LEU A 7 -0.22 -3.74 13.66
CA LEU A 7 -0.83 -3.57 12.35
C LEU A 7 -0.20 -2.37 11.66
N HIS A 8 0.38 -2.59 10.49
CA HIS A 8 0.98 -1.56 9.65
C HIS A 8 0.08 -1.25 8.45
N GLN A 9 -0.19 0.02 8.20
CA GLN A 9 -0.90 0.50 7.01
C GLN A 9 -0.22 1.73 6.42
N THR A 10 -0.25 1.86 5.10
CA THR A 10 0.22 3.06 4.38
C THR A 10 -0.90 3.78 3.66
N ILE A 11 -0.76 5.09 3.57
CA ILE A 11 -1.58 5.99 2.76
C ILE A 11 -0.66 6.98 2.05
N ARG A 12 -1.17 7.73 1.07
CA ARG A 12 -0.36 8.78 0.43
C ARG A 12 -0.14 9.97 1.35
N CYS A 13 -1.22 10.46 1.95
CA CYS A 13 -1.21 11.68 2.75
C CYS A 13 -2.27 11.62 3.84
N ARG A 14 -1.87 11.87 5.10
CA ARG A 14 -2.77 11.86 6.27
C ARG A 14 -3.87 12.91 6.18
N SER A 15 -3.62 14.06 5.56
CA SER A 15 -4.62 15.12 5.40
C SER A 15 -5.70 14.80 4.36
N ALA A 16 -5.50 13.77 3.54
CA ALA A 16 -6.43 13.35 2.48
C ALA A 16 -7.21 12.08 2.83
N LEU A 17 -7.38 11.76 4.11
CA LEU A 17 -8.13 10.58 4.56
C LEU A 17 -9.62 10.71 4.24
N THR A 18 -10.12 9.88 3.32
CA THR A 18 -11.56 9.82 3.02
C THR A 18 -12.35 9.27 4.21
N PRO A 19 -13.64 9.64 4.37
CA PRO A 19 -14.47 9.10 5.44
C PRO A 19 -14.57 7.56 5.43
N ALA A 20 -14.54 6.94 4.25
CA ALA A 20 -14.53 5.49 4.12
C ALA A 20 -13.26 4.88 4.71
N LEU A 21 -12.10 5.47 4.45
CA LEU A 21 -10.83 5.00 4.99
C LEU A 21 -10.75 5.21 6.51
N GLN A 22 -11.29 6.33 7.02
CA GLN A 22 -11.39 6.57 8.46
C GLN A 22 -12.24 5.50 9.15
N ARG A 23 -13.41 5.14 8.58
CA ARG A 23 -14.25 4.05 9.07
C ARG A 23 -13.52 2.71 9.03
N ASN A 24 -12.81 2.40 7.94
CA ASN A 24 -12.03 1.17 7.84
C ASN A 24 -10.94 1.09 8.92
N ILE A 25 -10.22 2.18 9.18
CA ILE A 25 -9.23 2.24 10.26
C ILE A 25 -9.90 2.04 11.64
N ALA A 26 -11.04 2.68 11.89
CA ALA A 26 -11.77 2.52 13.14
C ALA A 26 -12.24 1.08 13.36
N THR A 27 -12.83 0.46 12.32
CA THR A 27 -13.24 -0.96 12.35
C THR A 27 -12.04 -1.88 12.59
N LEU A 28 -10.91 -1.66 11.90
CA LEU A 28 -9.69 -2.45 12.10
C LEU A 28 -9.19 -2.40 13.54
N LYS A 29 -9.19 -1.21 14.16
CA LYS A 29 -8.81 -1.04 15.57
C LYS A 29 -9.79 -1.75 16.50
N ALA A 30 -11.10 -1.64 16.25
CA ALA A 30 -12.13 -2.28 17.07
C ALA A 30 -12.08 -3.82 17.01
N LEU A 31 -11.80 -4.39 15.83
CA LEU A 31 -11.70 -5.84 15.63
C LEU A 31 -10.41 -6.46 16.19
N ASN A 32 -9.39 -5.65 16.49
CA ASN A 32 -8.10 -6.12 16.98
C ASN A 32 -7.74 -5.45 18.32
N PRO A 33 -8.53 -5.68 19.38
CA PRO A 33 -8.25 -5.09 20.68
C PRO A 33 -6.88 -5.53 21.20
N GLY A 34 -6.12 -4.57 21.75
CA GLY A 34 -4.77 -4.81 22.25
C GLY A 34 -3.68 -4.91 21.18
N TRP A 35 -4.01 -4.69 19.90
CA TRP A 35 -3.02 -4.50 18.85
C TRP A 35 -2.70 -3.02 18.66
N GLU A 36 -1.44 -2.71 18.42
CA GLU A 36 -1.04 -1.37 18.02
C GLU A 36 -1.31 -1.17 16.53
N HIS A 37 -1.98 -0.08 16.16
CA HIS A 37 -2.19 0.29 14.77
C HIS A 37 -1.32 1.49 14.40
N ARG A 38 -0.49 1.32 13.37
CA ARG A 38 0.41 2.35 12.83
C ARG A 38 0.03 2.66 11.39
N LEU A 39 -0.27 3.93 11.13
CA LEU A 39 -0.56 4.48 9.81
C LEU A 39 0.63 5.35 9.37
N TYR A 40 1.14 5.11 8.18
CA TYR A 40 2.28 5.81 7.60
C TYR A 40 1.85 6.55 6.34
N ASP A 41 2.27 7.81 6.18
CA ASP A 41 2.18 8.50 4.89
C ASP A 41 3.49 8.39 4.09
N ASP A 42 3.51 8.94 2.88
CA ASP A 42 4.69 8.94 2.00
C ASP A 42 5.93 9.54 2.68
N SER A 43 5.76 10.52 3.56
CA SER A 43 6.86 11.15 4.29
C SER A 43 7.44 10.20 5.34
N ASP A 44 6.58 9.47 6.04
CA ASP A 44 6.97 8.45 7.00
C ASP A 44 7.68 7.29 6.32
N VAL A 45 7.14 6.82 5.19
CA VAL A 45 7.75 5.74 4.38
C VAL A 45 9.18 6.10 3.97
N ARG A 46 9.40 7.31 3.45
CA ARG A 46 10.75 7.77 3.05
C ARG A 46 11.70 7.85 4.24
N LYS A 47 11.24 8.33 5.39
CA LYS A 47 12.04 8.37 6.63
C LYS A 47 12.43 6.96 7.08
N CYS A 48 11.49 6.02 7.06
CA CYS A 48 11.77 4.63 7.43
C CYS A 48 12.77 3.99 6.47
N ILE A 49 12.63 4.18 5.15
CA ILE A 49 13.58 3.64 4.17
C ILE A 49 14.96 4.27 4.37
N LEU A 50 15.04 5.57 4.65
CA LEU A 50 16.32 6.23 4.96
C LEU A 50 16.99 5.60 6.18
N GLN A 51 16.23 5.40 7.25
CA GLN A 51 16.73 4.87 8.52
C GLN A 51 17.15 3.40 8.38
N ALA A 52 16.33 2.57 7.74
CA ALA A 52 16.52 1.12 7.65
C ALA A 52 17.52 0.72 6.56
N CYS A 53 17.51 1.41 5.42
CA CYS A 53 18.23 1.00 4.21
C CYS A 53 19.36 1.98 3.82
N GLY A 54 19.35 3.19 4.35
CA GLY A 54 20.34 4.22 4.04
C GLY A 54 20.03 5.03 2.78
N ARG A 55 20.84 6.08 2.57
CA ARG A 55 20.62 7.11 1.54
C ARG A 55 20.59 6.57 0.11
N GLU A 56 21.44 5.60 -0.21
CA GLU A 56 21.54 5.03 -1.55
C GLU A 56 20.25 4.32 -1.97
N ARG A 57 19.68 3.49 -1.09
CA ARG A 57 18.42 2.78 -1.39
C ARG A 57 17.22 3.71 -1.36
N LEU A 58 17.21 4.75 -0.51
CA LEU A 58 16.21 5.80 -0.61
C LEU A 58 16.27 6.49 -1.98
N ALA A 59 17.46 6.81 -2.49
CA ALA A 59 17.61 7.44 -3.80
C ALA A 59 17.09 6.56 -4.95
N LEU A 60 17.22 5.23 -4.84
CA LEU A 60 16.61 4.28 -5.80
C LEU A 60 15.09 4.22 -5.64
N PHE A 61 14.59 4.17 -4.41
CA PHE A 61 13.16 4.20 -4.13
C PHE A 61 12.49 5.46 -4.67
N ASP A 62 13.14 6.62 -4.53
CA ASP A 62 12.65 7.92 -5.02
C ASP A 62 12.64 8.01 -6.56
N ARG A 63 13.24 7.05 -7.29
CA ARG A 63 13.12 6.95 -8.77
C ARG A 63 11.83 6.27 -9.22
N ILE A 64 11.09 5.64 -8.30
CA ILE A 64 9.81 5.02 -8.64
C ILE A 64 8.81 6.15 -8.89
N HIS A 65 8.26 6.19 -10.12
CA HIS A 65 7.31 7.22 -10.50
C HIS A 65 6.05 7.19 -9.62
N ASP A 66 5.48 8.36 -9.32
CA ASP A 66 4.42 8.52 -8.33
C ASP A 66 3.12 7.76 -8.67
N ASP A 67 2.87 7.47 -9.94
CA ASP A 67 1.73 6.63 -10.34
C ASP A 67 1.84 5.18 -9.82
N TYR A 68 3.05 4.71 -9.50
CA TYR A 68 3.30 3.35 -8.99
C TYR A 68 3.24 3.29 -7.46
N GLY A 69 2.18 3.85 -6.87
CA GLY A 69 1.97 3.84 -5.42
C GLY A 69 1.93 2.45 -4.79
N ALA A 70 1.35 1.48 -5.51
CA ALA A 70 1.34 0.08 -5.07
C ALA A 70 2.75 -0.51 -4.96
N ALA A 71 3.63 -0.26 -5.94
CA ALA A 71 5.01 -0.73 -5.90
C ALA A 71 5.79 -0.09 -4.74
N ARG A 72 5.57 1.20 -4.47
CA ARG A 72 6.17 1.90 -3.32
C ARG A 72 5.70 1.28 -1.99
N ALA A 73 4.40 0.97 -1.87
CA ALA A 73 3.84 0.31 -0.70
C ALA A 73 4.36 -1.13 -0.52
N ASP A 74 4.54 -1.90 -1.60
CA ASP A 74 5.09 -3.25 -1.55
C ASP A 74 6.53 -3.26 -1.04
N ILE A 75 7.37 -2.35 -1.51
CA ILE A 75 8.75 -2.20 -1.00
C ILE A 75 8.74 -1.86 0.48
N PHE A 76 7.92 -0.88 0.88
CA PHE A 76 7.83 -0.47 2.27
C PHE A 76 7.33 -1.60 3.18
N ARG A 77 6.39 -2.44 2.71
CA ARG A 77 5.94 -3.63 3.43
C ARG A 77 7.10 -4.54 3.80
N TYR A 78 8.00 -4.83 2.88
CA TYR A 78 9.16 -5.67 3.18
C TYR A 78 10.08 -5.02 4.21
N VAL A 79 10.37 -3.72 4.04
CA VAL A 79 11.22 -2.98 5.00
C VAL A 79 10.61 -3.02 6.40
N ARG A 80 9.32 -2.70 6.53
CA ARG A 80 8.64 -2.60 7.82
C ARG A 80 8.53 -3.95 8.53
N LEU A 81 8.16 -5.00 7.80
CA LEU A 81 8.02 -6.35 8.37
C LEU A 81 9.37 -6.96 8.73
N TYR A 82 10.43 -6.67 7.96
CA TYR A 82 11.79 -7.09 8.32
C TYR A 82 12.25 -6.44 9.63
N GLU A 83 12.00 -5.13 9.82
CA GLU A 83 12.45 -4.41 11.00
C GLU A 83 11.66 -4.70 12.28
N SER A 84 10.33 -4.83 12.22
CA SER A 84 9.49 -4.98 13.43
C SER A 84 8.62 -6.22 13.47
N GLY A 85 8.61 -7.05 12.42
CA GLY A 85 7.56 -8.05 12.25
C GLY A 85 6.16 -7.41 12.21
N GLY A 86 5.17 -8.14 12.70
CA GLY A 86 3.78 -7.71 12.71
C GLY A 86 3.04 -8.10 11.44
N VAL A 87 1.92 -7.41 11.18
CA VAL A 87 1.05 -7.66 10.03
C VAL A 87 0.90 -6.37 9.24
N TYR A 88 1.12 -6.46 7.93
CA TYR A 88 0.93 -5.34 7.01
C TYR A 88 -0.39 -5.51 6.25
N LEU A 89 -1.25 -4.50 6.29
CA LEU A 89 -2.54 -4.51 5.62
C LEU A 89 -2.56 -3.46 4.50
N GLY A 90 -2.87 -3.90 3.29
CA GLY A 90 -3.23 -2.98 2.21
C GLY A 90 -4.56 -2.28 2.53
N TYR A 91 -4.82 -1.15 1.89
CA TYR A 91 -6.18 -0.61 1.88
C TYR A 91 -6.93 -1.19 0.68
N GLN A 92 -8.13 -1.70 0.93
CA GLN A 92 -9.09 -1.98 -0.11
C GLN A 92 -10.06 -0.79 -0.10
N VAL A 93 -10.09 -0.02 -1.19
CA VAL A 93 -11.24 0.86 -1.43
C VAL A 93 -12.37 -0.06 -1.80
N ASP A 94 -13.52 0.04 -1.13
CA ASP A 94 -14.75 -0.57 -1.63
C ASP A 94 -14.93 -0.09 -3.06
N ARG A 95 -14.70 -0.99 -4.02
CA ARG A 95 -14.89 -0.69 -5.42
C ARG A 95 -16.38 -0.41 -5.60
N PRO A 96 -16.79 0.76 -6.10
CA PRO A 96 -18.18 0.93 -6.46
C PRO A 96 -18.54 -0.17 -7.49
N PRO A 97 -19.71 -0.80 -7.39
CA PRO A 97 -20.11 -1.91 -8.26
C PRO A 97 -19.94 -1.60 -9.76
N SER A 98 -20.02 -0.32 -10.14
CA SER A 98 -19.89 0.19 -11.51
C SER A 98 -18.51 0.01 -12.15
N LEU A 99 -17.45 -0.33 -11.39
CA LEU A 99 -16.09 -0.51 -11.92
C LEU A 99 -15.57 -1.94 -11.81
N ALA A 100 -16.44 -2.91 -11.47
CA ALA A 100 -16.16 -4.33 -11.67
C ALA A 100 -16.32 -4.66 -13.16
N GLY A 101 -15.39 -4.15 -13.99
CA GLY A 101 -15.37 -4.42 -15.42
C GLY A 101 -15.05 -5.88 -15.70
N ASP A 102 -15.88 -6.49 -16.55
CA ASP A 102 -15.72 -7.83 -17.10
C ASP A 102 -14.29 -8.11 -17.55
N HIS A 103 -13.72 -9.23 -17.08
CA HIS A 103 -12.44 -9.76 -17.54
C HIS A 103 -12.52 -10.40 -18.95
N GLN A 104 -13.36 -9.89 -19.85
CA GLN A 104 -13.46 -10.34 -21.24
C GLN A 104 -12.93 -9.25 -22.21
N GLY A 105 -11.70 -8.81 -21.98
CA GLY A 105 -11.02 -7.80 -22.81
C GLY A 105 -9.71 -8.29 -23.40
N ARG A 106 -9.67 -9.48 -24.03
CA ARG A 106 -8.56 -9.81 -24.94
C ARG A 106 -8.63 -8.86 -26.12
N ARG A 107 -7.70 -7.91 -26.22
CA ARG A 107 -7.48 -7.10 -27.41
C ARG A 107 -7.33 -8.04 -28.61
N ARG A 108 -8.31 -8.09 -29.52
CA ARG A 108 -8.07 -8.59 -30.87
C ARG A 108 -7.17 -7.56 -31.55
N LEU A 109 -5.98 -7.99 -31.94
CA LEU A 109 -5.18 -7.24 -32.91
C LEU A 109 -5.98 -7.18 -34.22
N PRO A 110 -6.04 -6.03 -34.92
CA PRO A 110 -6.67 -5.98 -36.23
C PRO A 110 -5.87 -6.86 -37.20
N ALA A 111 -6.57 -7.66 -37.99
CA ALA A 111 -5.98 -8.44 -39.07
C ALA A 111 -5.33 -7.50 -40.09
N VAL A 112 -4.09 -7.79 -40.45
CA VAL A 112 -3.40 -7.14 -41.57
C VAL A 112 -4.04 -7.67 -42.84
N ASP A 113 -4.70 -6.81 -43.60
CA ASP A 113 -5.22 -7.16 -44.92
C ASP A 113 -4.05 -7.12 -45.91
N MET A 114 -3.75 -8.27 -46.51
CA MET A 114 -2.79 -8.41 -47.61
C MET A 114 -3.61 -8.76 -48.85
N GLY A 115 -3.95 -7.74 -49.63
CA GLY A 115 -4.67 -7.81 -50.90
C GLY A 115 -4.41 -6.57 -51.72
#